data_AF-A0A949Q7L4-F1
#
_entry.id   AF-A0A949Q7L4-F1
#
_cell.length_a   1.000
_cell.length_b   1.000
_cell.length_c   1.000
_cell.angle_alpha   90.00
_cell.angle_beta   90.00
_cell.angle_gamma   90.00
#
_symmetry.space_group_name_H-M   'P 1'
#
loop_
_entity.id
_entity.type
_entity.pdbx_description
1 polymer ?
#
loop_
_entity_poly.entity_id
_entity_poly.type
_entity_poly.pdbx_seq_one_letter_code
_entity_poly.pdbx_strand_id
1 'polypeptide(L)'
;DFRVDDYQYSGKTDGQEKGFFSLLKGGLRTITGLVGRSNRDNYKVTTSVATIGIRGTEYTGAFNSATGELVVNTGEGLVEVCNGAGCMMLAPGQSG
;
A
#
# COMPACT_ATOMS: atom_id res chain seq x y z
N ASP A 1 -3.07 -14.84 -0.14
CA ASP A 1 -1.63 -15.05 -0.02
C ASP A 1 -0.93 -13.74 -0.26
N PHE A 2 0.07 -13.46 0.56
CA PHE A 2 0.86 -12.24 0.54
C PHE A 2 2.27 -12.57 0.04
N ARG A 3 2.86 -11.71 -0.78
CA ARG A 3 4.20 -11.88 -1.35
C ARG A 3 4.99 -10.59 -1.23
N VAL A 4 6.27 -10.73 -0.91
CA VAL A 4 7.28 -9.67 -1.03
C VAL A 4 7.87 -9.75 -2.43
N ASP A 5 7.72 -8.69 -3.22
CA ASP A 5 8.20 -8.63 -4.60
C ASP A 5 9.60 -8.02 -4.69
N ASP A 6 9.82 -6.91 -3.97
CA ASP A 6 11.12 -6.24 -3.85
C ASP A 6 11.16 -5.52 -2.50
N TYR A 7 12.22 -5.76 -1.73
CA TYR A 7 12.45 -5.07 -0.47
C TYR A 7 13.92 -4.69 -0.37
N GLN A 8 14.18 -3.39 -0.26
CA GLN A 8 15.52 -2.85 -0.11
C GLN A 8 15.52 -1.78 0.98
N TYR A 9 16.40 -1.96 1.96
CA TYR A 9 16.63 -0.96 2.99
C TYR A 9 18.06 -1.09 3.51
N SER A 10 18.85 -0.02 3.35
CA SER A 10 20.27 0.03 3.70
C SER A 10 20.53 0.67 5.07
N GLY A 11 19.48 0.89 5.87
CA GLY A 11 19.57 1.60 7.15
C GLY A 11 19.60 3.12 7.02
N LYS A 12 19.38 3.67 5.82
CA LYS A 12 19.34 5.10 5.52
C LYS A 12 18.11 5.42 4.68
N THR A 13 17.65 6.67 4.76
CA THR A 13 16.52 7.17 3.98
C THR A 13 17.03 8.06 2.84
N ASP A 14 17.70 7.45 1.87
CA ASP A 14 18.32 8.13 0.73
C ASP A 14 17.45 8.12 -0.55
N GLY A 15 16.22 7.60 -0.46
CA GLY A 15 15.29 7.50 -1.58
C GLY A 15 15.50 6.23 -2.41
N GLN A 16 16.44 5.35 -2.02
CA GLN A 16 16.67 4.06 -2.66
C GLN A 16 15.93 2.93 -1.96
N GLU A 17 15.38 3.18 -0.76
CA GLU A 17 14.58 2.22 -0.03
C GLU A 17 13.34 1.82 -0.83
N LYS A 18 13.01 0.53 -0.85
CA LYS A 18 11.86 -0.03 -1.59
C LYS A 18 11.08 -1.03 -0.77
N GLY A 19 9.76 -1.01 -0.94
CA GLY A 19 8.82 -1.97 -0.39
C GLY A 19 7.69 -2.24 -1.38
N PHE A 20 7.89 -3.23 -2.25
CA PHE A 20 6.90 -3.70 -3.20
C PHE A 20 6.34 -5.04 -2.76
N PHE A 21 5.03 -5.12 -2.69
CA PHE A 21 4.32 -6.30 -2.23
C PHE A 21 3.12 -6.63 -3.12
N SER A 22 2.70 -7.88 -3.08
CA SER A 22 1.50 -8.37 -3.75
C SER A 22 0.56 -9.06 -2.76
N LEU A 23 -0.73 -8.73 -2.80
CA LEU A 23 -1.78 -9.38 -2.01
C LEU A 23 -2.78 -10.05 -2.95
N LEU A 24 -2.77 -11.39 -2.96
CA LEU A 24 -3.67 -12.20 -3.79
C LEU A 24 -5.02 -12.46 -3.12
N LYS A 25 -5.07 -12.51 -1.79
CA LYS A 25 -6.30 -12.68 -0.98
C LYS A 25 -5.98 -12.51 0.51
N GLY A 26 -6.98 -12.16 1.31
CA GLY A 26 -6.89 -12.00 2.76
C GLY A 26 -6.65 -10.56 3.17
N GLY A 27 -6.02 -10.34 4.33
CA GLY A 27 -5.76 -9.00 4.85
C GLY A 27 -4.29 -8.75 5.17
N LEU A 28 -3.89 -7.48 5.16
CA LEU A 28 -2.61 -6.99 5.64
C LEU A 28 -2.79 -5.69 6.42
N ARG A 29 -1.93 -5.48 7.42
CA ARG A 29 -1.73 -4.19 8.09
C ARG A 29 -0.29 -3.77 7.85
N THR A 30 -0.09 -2.50 7.53
CA THR A 30 1.23 -1.97 7.20
C THR A 30 1.46 -0.64 7.88
N ILE A 31 2.71 -0.45 8.28
CA ILE A 31 3.26 0.77 8.87
C ILE A 31 4.54 1.02 8.10
N THR A 32 4.55 1.99 7.19
CA THR A 32 5.60 2.09 6.18
C THR A 32 6.89 2.71 6.71
N GLY A 33 6.77 3.50 7.79
CA GLY A 33 7.91 4.13 8.46
C GLY A 33 8.78 4.95 7.49
N LEU A 34 10.03 4.55 7.37
CA LEU A 34 11.02 5.19 6.49
C LEU A 34 10.91 4.77 5.02
N VAL A 35 10.33 3.61 4.73
CA VAL A 35 10.21 3.11 3.35
C VAL A 35 9.19 3.93 2.59
N GLY A 36 9.62 4.50 1.46
CA GLY A 36 8.79 5.37 0.63
C GLY A 36 8.59 6.79 1.20
N ARG A 37 9.32 7.15 2.26
CA ARG A 37 9.23 8.49 2.87
C ARG A 37 9.94 9.54 2.01
N SER A 38 11.15 9.23 1.52
CA SER A 38 11.92 10.11 0.63
C SER A 38 11.44 10.00 -0.82
N ASN A 39 11.05 8.80 -1.26
CA ASN A 39 10.48 8.57 -2.58
C ASN A 39 9.20 7.71 -2.50
N ARG A 40 8.02 8.35 -2.64
CA ARG A 40 6.72 7.69 -2.45
C ARG A 40 6.45 6.57 -3.46
N ASP A 41 7.05 6.64 -4.65
CA ASP A 41 6.89 5.64 -5.71
C ASP A 41 7.58 4.31 -5.38
N ASN A 42 8.47 4.31 -4.38
CA ASN A 42 9.18 3.12 -3.93
C ASN A 42 8.41 2.27 -2.92
N TYR A 43 7.18 2.64 -2.58
CA TYR A 43 6.29 1.77 -1.81
C TYR A 43 5.01 1.52 -2.58
N LYS A 44 4.65 0.24 -2.75
CA LYS A 44 3.33 -0.14 -3.29
C LYS A 44 2.91 -1.54 -2.88
N VAL A 45 1.61 -1.72 -2.74
CA VAL A 45 0.97 -3.03 -2.64
C VAL A 45 0.07 -3.23 -3.84
N THR A 46 0.25 -4.32 -4.56
CA THR A 46 -0.51 -4.66 -5.77
C THR A 46 -1.52 -5.76 -5.47
N THR A 47 -2.76 -5.58 -5.92
CA THR A 47 -3.78 -6.63 -6.00
C THR A 47 -4.18 -6.82 -7.46
N SER A 48 -5.04 -7.79 -7.76
CA SER A 48 -5.54 -7.95 -9.14
C SER A 48 -6.45 -6.82 -9.61
N VAL A 49 -6.94 -5.96 -8.69
CA VAL A 49 -7.91 -4.90 -9.00
C VAL A 49 -7.40 -3.49 -8.77
N ALA A 50 -6.36 -3.31 -7.96
CA ALA A 50 -5.82 -1.99 -7.66
C ALA A 50 -4.37 -2.04 -7.18
N THR A 51 -3.71 -0.89 -7.24
CA THR A 51 -2.43 -0.62 -6.59
C THR A 51 -2.66 0.35 -5.43
N ILE A 52 -2.09 0.04 -4.28
CA ILE A 52 -2.14 0.87 -3.08
C ILE A 52 -0.76 1.51 -2.90
N GLY A 53 -0.71 2.84 -2.97
CA GLY A 53 0.46 3.67 -2.69
C GLY A 53 0.29 4.42 -1.37
N ILE A 54 1.38 5.04 -0.90
CA ILE A 54 1.39 5.77 0.37
C ILE A 54 1.77 7.23 0.23
N ARG A 55 1.26 8.01 1.16
CA ARG A 55 1.66 9.38 1.40
C ARG A 55 2.08 9.60 2.87
N GLY A 56 2.82 8.60 3.40
CA GLY A 56 3.29 8.45 4.79
C GLY A 56 2.15 7.87 5.62
N THR A 57 2.28 6.65 6.18
CA THR A 57 1.03 5.97 6.58
C THR A 57 1.14 4.73 7.47
N GLU A 58 0.07 4.57 8.25
CA GLU A 58 -0.46 3.29 8.70
C GLU A 58 -1.79 3.01 7.97
N TYR A 59 -1.97 1.80 7.43
CA TYR A 59 -3.25 1.37 6.87
C TYR A 59 -3.48 -0.14 6.99
N THR A 60 -4.73 -0.56 6.83
CA THR A 60 -5.11 -1.96 6.62
C THR A 60 -5.74 -2.14 5.26
N GLY A 61 -5.46 -3.27 4.61
CA GLY A 61 -6.05 -3.63 3.33
C GLY A 61 -6.55 -5.06 3.37
N ALA A 62 -7.76 -5.30 2.85
CA ALA A 62 -8.35 -6.63 2.73
C ALA A 62 -8.82 -6.86 1.30
N PHE A 63 -8.36 -7.93 0.67
CA PHE A 63 -8.72 -8.30 -0.68
C PHE A 63 -9.41 -9.66 -0.72
N ASN A 64 -10.61 -9.70 -1.27
CA ASN A 64 -11.37 -10.91 -1.53
C ASN A 64 -11.27 -11.29 -3.01
N SER A 65 -10.45 -12.31 -3.31
CA SER A 65 -10.23 -12.76 -4.68
C SER A 65 -11.45 -13.39 -5.34
N ALA A 66 -12.44 -13.85 -4.57
CA ALA A 66 -13.65 -14.46 -5.12
C ALA A 66 -14.66 -13.40 -5.61
N THR A 67 -14.73 -12.25 -4.93
CA THR A 67 -15.63 -11.14 -5.30
C THR A 67 -14.93 -10.03 -6.07
N GLY A 68 -13.59 -9.96 -6.02
CA GLY A 68 -12.81 -8.85 -6.55
C GLY A 68 -12.86 -7.61 -5.66
N GLU A 69 -13.42 -7.72 -4.45
CA GLU A 69 -13.55 -6.60 -3.52
C GLU A 69 -12.22 -6.32 -2.81
N LEU A 70 -11.78 -5.07 -2.87
CA LEU A 70 -10.67 -4.54 -2.09
C LEU A 70 -11.23 -3.47 -1.15
N VAL A 71 -10.93 -3.57 0.14
CA VAL A 71 -11.23 -2.53 1.13
C VAL A 71 -9.93 -2.08 1.76
N VAL A 72 -9.72 -0.76 1.81
CA VAL A 72 -8.56 -0.13 2.44
C VAL A 72 -9.05 0.81 3.52
N ASN A 73 -8.47 0.74 4.73
CA ASN A 73 -8.75 1.66 5.83
C ASN A 73 -7.47 2.40 6.22
N THR A 74 -7.54 3.72 6.29
CA THR A 74 -6.39 4.56 6.63
C THR A 74 -6.39 4.88 8.13
N GLY A 75 -5.32 4.52 8.82
CA GLY A 75 -5.13 4.83 10.25
C GLY A 75 -4.48 6.19 10.47
N GLU A 76 -3.30 6.39 9.90
CA GLU A 76 -2.55 7.65 9.99
C GLU A 76 -2.05 8.04 8.61
N GLY A 77 -1.99 9.34 8.31
CA GLY A 77 -1.40 9.86 7.09
C GLY A 77 -2.35 9.84 5.90
N LEU A 78 -1.89 9.42 4.71
CA LEU A 78 -2.72 9.45 3.51
C LEU A 78 -2.41 8.24 2.61
N VAL A 79 -3.43 7.50 2.18
CA VAL A 79 -3.30 6.35 1.27
C VAL A 79 -3.86 6.71 -0.10
N GLU A 80 -3.18 6.28 -1.16
CA GLU A 80 -3.67 6.39 -2.53
C GLU A 80 -4.03 5.01 -3.05
N VAL A 81 -5.26 4.84 -3.54
CA VAL A 81 -5.74 3.58 -4.14
C VAL A 81 -6.06 3.84 -5.59
N CYS A 82 -5.32 3.22 -6.50
CA CYS A 82 -5.46 3.42 -7.95
C CYS A 82 -5.90 2.13 -8.66
N ASN A 83 -6.87 2.25 -9.56
CA ASN A 83 -7.26 1.19 -10.49
C ASN A 83 -7.44 1.77 -11.90
N GLY A 84 -7.95 0.97 -12.84
CA GLY A 84 -8.17 1.40 -14.22
C GLY A 84 -9.19 2.55 -14.39
N ALA A 85 -10.01 2.84 -13.37
CA ALA A 85 -10.97 3.94 -13.38
C ALA A 85 -10.41 5.25 -12.81
N GLY A 86 -9.27 5.20 -12.11
CA GLY A 86 -8.63 6.37 -11.53
C GLY A 86 -8.02 6.09 -10.16
N CYS A 87 -7.65 7.16 -9.47
CA CYS A 87 -7.06 7.10 -8.13
C CYS A 87 -7.97 7.79 -7.11
N MET A 88 -8.08 7.17 -5.94
CA MET A 88 -8.78 7.70 -4.78
C MET A 88 -7.79 7.96 -3.65
N MET A 89 -8.01 9.07 -2.94
CA MET A 89 -7.24 9.43 -1.75
C MET A 89 -8.05 9.15 -0.49
N LEU A 90 -7.47 8.40 0.44
CA LEU A 90 -8.06 8.05 1.73
C LEU A 90 -7.26 8.70 2.86
N ALA A 91 -7.86 9.67 3.53
CA ALA A 91 -7.34 10.34 4.72
C ALA A 91 -7.62 9.50 5.99
N PRO A 92 -7.05 9.86 7.16
CA PRO A 92 -7.23 9.11 8.39
C PRO A 92 -8.72 8.95 8.75
N GLY A 93 -9.12 7.74 9.11
CA GLY A 93 -10.51 7.39 9.41
C GLY A 93 -11.38 7.15 8.17
N GLN A 94 -10.85 7.26 6.95
CA GLN A 94 -11.56 6.94 5.72
C GLN A 94 -11.30 5.50 5.25
N SER A 95 -12.30 4.97 4.56
CA SER A 95 -12.28 3.65 3.94
C SER A 95 -12.80 3.72 2.51
N GLY A 96 -12.30 2.85 1.63
CA GLY A 96 -12.73 2.75 0.25
C GLY A 96 -12.16 1.54 -0.48
#